data_AF-A0A3G1KXM7-F1
#
_entry.id   AF-A0A3G1KXM7-F1
#
_cell.length_a   1.000
_cell.length_b   1.000
_cell.length_c   1.000
_cell.angle_alpha   90.00
_cell.angle_beta   90.00
_cell.angle_gamma   90.00
#
_symmetry.space_group_name_H-M   'P 1'
#
loop_
_entity.id
_entity.type
_entity.pdbx_description
1 polymer ?
#
loop_
_entity_poly.entity_id
_entity_poly.type
_entity_poly.pdbx_seq_one_letter_code
_entity_poly.pdbx_strand_id
1 'polypeptide(L)'
;MNNKEGKIVSEKVLEAWEVKGRLHVRGLEGDYDLKEERRRLRELPRVIKASQVPFKGGPRMFNKVLLDPKYGSIQTIYTHVKEFLPGTESQLHGHQNDALMYVLQGTGFDVQDGVKIEWAAGDLAIIRGGTVHQHFCTSKIPARVVILKPKSLAMFANLTYQELIKPASKEPLMGWEGFKPED
;
A
#
# COMPACT_ATOMS: atom_id res chain seq x y z
N MET A 1 41.41 12.24 10.14
CA MET A 1 40.68 12.85 9.02
C MET A 1 40.68 11.88 7.86
N ASN A 2 39.50 11.35 7.50
CA ASN A 2 39.11 11.03 6.13
C ASN A 2 37.63 10.61 6.16
N ASN A 3 36.80 11.65 6.10
CA ASN A 3 35.37 11.58 5.95
C ASN A 3 35.10 11.11 4.51
N LYS A 4 34.91 9.79 4.30
CA LYS A 4 34.33 9.32 3.04
C LYS A 4 32.84 9.55 3.14
N GLU A 5 32.43 10.69 2.57
CA GLU A 5 31.05 11.07 2.32
C GLU A 5 30.23 9.83 1.92
N GLY A 6 29.23 9.53 2.75
CA GLY A 6 28.26 8.50 2.45
C GLY A 6 27.58 8.86 1.14
N LYS A 7 27.89 8.12 0.08
CA LYS A 7 27.08 8.11 -1.14
C LYS A 7 25.63 7.98 -0.71
N ILE A 8 24.88 9.01 -1.02
CA ILE A 8 23.47 9.16 -0.69
C ILE A 8 22.74 7.91 -1.21
N VAL A 9 22.35 7.03 -0.30
CA VAL A 9 21.63 5.78 -0.59
C VAL A 9 20.16 6.06 -1.01
N SER A 10 19.78 7.33 -1.16
CA SER A 10 18.38 7.74 -1.36
C SER A 10 17.85 7.48 -2.77
N GLU A 11 18.69 7.49 -3.82
CA GLU A 11 18.17 7.37 -5.18
C GLU A 11 17.70 5.94 -5.54
N LYS A 12 18.32 4.90 -4.98
CA LYS A 12 18.12 3.52 -5.47
C LYS A 12 16.99 2.70 -4.82
N VAL A 13 16.34 3.19 -3.75
CA VAL A 13 15.43 2.34 -2.95
C VAL A 13 14.08 2.11 -3.64
N LEU A 14 13.67 2.99 -4.57
CA LEU A 14 12.36 2.95 -5.23
C LEU A 14 12.43 3.21 -6.74
N GLU A 15 13.61 3.11 -7.36
CA GLU A 15 13.67 3.13 -8.82
C GLU A 15 12.93 1.89 -9.35
N ALA A 16 11.98 2.12 -10.24
CA ALA A 16 11.32 1.03 -10.93
C ALA A 16 12.35 0.38 -11.86
N TRP A 17 12.58 -0.92 -11.69
CA TRP A 17 13.56 -1.66 -12.49
C TRP A 17 13.02 -1.97 -13.89
N GLU A 18 11.69 -1.97 -14.03
CA GLU A 18 10.96 -2.15 -15.27
C GLU A 18 10.16 -0.87 -15.55
N VAL A 19 10.47 -0.18 -16.66
CA VAL A 19 9.85 1.11 -17.02
C VAL A 19 8.67 0.93 -18.00
N LYS A 20 8.51 -0.28 -18.55
CA LYS A 20 7.49 -0.57 -19.56
C LYS A 20 6.27 -1.26 -18.92
N GLY A 21 5.17 -0.53 -18.80
CA GLY A 21 3.90 -1.07 -18.28
C GLY A 21 3.83 -1.16 -16.75
N ARG A 22 2.78 -1.82 -16.23
CA ARG A 22 2.62 -2.08 -14.78
C ARG A 22 3.20 -3.46 -14.45
N LEU A 23 4.35 -3.48 -13.76
CA LEU A 23 4.91 -4.73 -13.23
C LEU A 23 4.22 -5.09 -11.90
N HIS A 24 3.60 -6.27 -11.85
CA HIS A 24 2.95 -6.78 -10.64
C HIS A 24 3.70 -7.96 -10.02
N VAL A 25 4.39 -8.73 -10.84
CA VAL A 25 5.35 -9.79 -10.52
C VAL A 25 6.37 -9.89 -11.64
N ARG A 26 7.57 -10.37 -11.34
CA ARG A 26 8.62 -10.67 -12.34
C ARG A 26 8.19 -11.83 -13.24
N GLY A 27 8.67 -11.81 -14.48
CA GLY A 27 8.48 -12.90 -15.44
C GLY A 27 9.09 -14.21 -14.94
N LEU A 28 8.52 -15.33 -15.39
CA LEU A 28 9.10 -16.67 -15.21
C LEU A 28 10.19 -16.88 -16.27
N GLU A 29 11.38 -16.33 -16.00
CA GLU A 29 12.48 -16.27 -16.96
C GLU A 29 13.81 -16.63 -16.29
N GLY A 30 14.74 -17.17 -17.07
CA GLY A 30 16.10 -17.50 -16.65
C GLY A 30 16.32 -18.95 -16.23
N ASP A 31 17.60 -19.31 -16.09
CA ASP A 31 18.00 -20.58 -15.50
C ASP A 31 17.79 -20.55 -13.98
N TYR A 32 17.61 -21.73 -13.36
CA TYR A 32 17.56 -21.87 -11.91
C TYR A 32 18.96 -21.67 -11.29
N ASP A 33 19.59 -20.50 -11.49
CA ASP A 33 20.88 -20.16 -10.90
C ASP A 33 20.73 -19.54 -9.50
N LEU A 34 21.17 -20.32 -8.51
CA LEU A 34 21.19 -19.94 -7.11
C LEU A 34 22.17 -18.81 -6.79
N LYS A 35 23.27 -18.68 -7.53
CA LYS A 35 24.38 -17.76 -7.20
C LYS A 35 23.99 -16.31 -7.51
N GLU A 36 23.44 -16.07 -8.70
CA GLU A 36 23.01 -14.73 -9.13
C GLU A 36 21.83 -14.21 -8.30
N GLU A 37 20.78 -15.00 -8.11
CA GLU A 37 19.60 -14.55 -7.33
C GLU A 37 19.98 -14.30 -5.86
N ARG A 38 20.85 -15.12 -5.27
CA ARG A 38 21.36 -14.86 -3.90
C ARG A 38 22.16 -13.57 -3.82
N ARG A 39 23.01 -13.28 -4.82
CA ARG A 39 23.75 -12.02 -4.86
C ARG A 39 22.78 -10.84 -4.90
N ARG A 40 21.81 -10.87 -5.81
CA ARG A 40 20.78 -9.82 -5.94
C ARG A 40 20.00 -9.61 -4.64
N LEU A 41 19.49 -10.68 -4.01
CA LEU A 41 18.74 -10.60 -2.76
C LEU A 41 19.56 -10.04 -1.57
N ARG A 42 20.89 -10.15 -1.62
CA ARG A 42 21.79 -9.59 -0.60
C ARG A 42 22.09 -8.10 -0.82
N GLU A 43 21.97 -7.62 -2.06
CA GLU A 43 22.16 -6.21 -2.43
C GLU A 43 20.92 -5.34 -2.12
N LEU A 44 19.74 -5.95 -1.95
CA LEU A 44 18.52 -5.23 -1.61
C LEU A 44 18.57 -4.59 -0.20
N PRO A 45 17.98 -3.40 -0.03
CA PRO A 45 17.94 -2.73 1.28
C PRO A 45 17.17 -3.57 2.29
N ARG A 46 17.69 -3.61 3.52
CA ARG A 46 17.01 -4.24 4.68
C ARG A 46 16.12 -3.27 5.45
N VAL A 47 16.31 -1.98 5.23
CA VAL A 47 15.56 -0.88 5.85
C VAL A 47 15.21 0.12 4.76
N ILE A 48 13.91 0.38 4.59
CA ILE A 48 13.39 1.45 3.75
C ILE A 48 12.98 2.58 4.69
N LYS A 49 13.53 3.79 4.50
CA LYS A 49 13.18 4.93 5.36
C LYS A 49 11.83 5.51 4.91
N ALA A 50 10.95 5.81 5.86
CA ALA A 50 9.62 6.34 5.58
C ALA A 50 9.68 7.63 4.72
N SER A 51 10.69 8.47 4.95
CA SER A 51 10.95 9.72 4.22
C SER A 51 11.38 9.54 2.77
N GLN A 52 11.79 8.34 2.38
CA GLN A 52 12.11 8.03 0.99
C GLN A 52 10.87 7.61 0.19
N VAL A 53 9.77 7.27 0.87
CA VAL A 53 8.52 6.81 0.24
C VAL A 53 7.46 7.88 0.41
N PRO A 54 7.09 8.63 -0.64
CA PRO A 54 6.10 9.70 -0.50
C PRO A 54 4.69 9.14 -0.32
N PHE A 55 3.89 9.83 0.50
CA PHE A 55 2.44 9.69 0.44
C PHE A 55 1.91 10.23 -0.91
N LYS A 56 0.93 9.53 -1.47
CA LYS A 56 0.22 9.92 -2.70
C LYS A 56 -1.29 9.91 -2.44
N GLY A 57 -2.07 10.57 -3.29
CA GLY A 57 -3.52 10.67 -3.16
C GLY A 57 -3.95 12.02 -2.62
N GLY A 58 -4.98 12.03 -1.77
CA GLY A 58 -5.65 13.24 -1.29
C GLY A 58 -6.88 13.61 -2.12
N PRO A 59 -7.69 14.57 -1.63
CA PRO A 59 -7.44 15.35 -0.41
C PRO A 59 -7.92 14.69 0.90
N ARG A 60 -8.69 13.59 0.82
CA ARG A 60 -9.32 12.97 2.01
C ARG A 60 -8.58 11.73 2.54
N MET A 61 -7.85 11.03 1.67
CA MET A 61 -7.09 9.85 2.04
C MET A 61 -5.77 9.79 1.29
N PHE A 62 -4.75 9.27 1.96
CA PHE A 62 -3.39 9.23 1.45
C PHE A 62 -2.83 7.83 1.55
N ASN A 63 -1.94 7.49 0.63
CA ASN A 63 -1.40 6.16 0.48
C ASN A 63 0.11 6.18 0.26
N LYS A 64 0.85 5.42 1.07
CA LYS A 64 2.30 5.24 0.98
C LYS A 64 2.60 3.77 0.71
N VAL A 65 3.15 3.45 -0.45
CA VAL A 65 3.43 2.05 -0.86
C VAL A 65 4.79 1.63 -0.35
N LEU A 66 4.83 0.78 0.68
CA LEU A 66 6.07 0.32 1.32
C LEU A 66 6.74 -0.83 0.57
N LEU A 67 5.95 -1.80 0.10
CA LEU A 67 6.42 -2.96 -0.64
C LEU A 67 5.55 -3.15 -1.89
N ASP A 68 6.22 -3.15 -3.04
CA ASP A 68 5.66 -3.40 -4.37
C ASP A 68 6.73 -4.14 -5.18
N PRO A 69 6.42 -5.27 -5.84
CA PRO A 69 7.39 -6.01 -6.62
C PRO A 69 8.11 -5.20 -7.69
N LYS A 70 7.52 -4.11 -8.18
CA LYS A 70 8.16 -3.25 -9.19
C LYS A 70 9.46 -2.58 -8.71
N TYR A 71 9.67 -2.50 -7.40
CA TYR A 71 10.90 -1.97 -6.80
C TYR A 71 11.96 -3.07 -6.54
N GLY A 72 11.82 -4.24 -7.17
CA GLY A 72 12.73 -5.37 -6.99
C GLY A 72 12.55 -6.12 -5.67
N SER A 73 11.45 -5.84 -4.96
CA SER A 73 11.14 -6.34 -3.61
C SER A 73 10.51 -7.75 -3.62
N ILE A 74 9.89 -8.13 -2.50
CA ILE A 74 9.22 -9.41 -2.28
C ILE A 74 8.07 -9.57 -3.28
N GLN A 75 8.05 -10.67 -4.03
CA GLN A 75 7.08 -10.91 -5.11
C GLN A 75 5.68 -11.32 -4.63
N THR A 76 5.58 -11.86 -3.41
CA THR A 76 4.36 -12.51 -2.91
C THR A 76 3.45 -11.58 -2.12
N ILE A 77 3.95 -10.42 -1.67
CA ILE A 77 3.23 -9.52 -0.79
C ILE A 77 3.33 -8.08 -1.30
N TYR A 78 2.21 -7.37 -1.18
CA TYR A 78 2.09 -5.95 -1.42
C TYR A 78 1.70 -5.28 -0.10
N THR A 79 2.46 -4.27 0.32
CA THR A 79 2.24 -3.59 1.61
C THR A 79 2.21 -2.09 1.42
N HIS A 80 1.22 -1.44 2.02
CA HIS A 80 1.08 0.00 1.98
C HIS A 80 0.48 0.53 3.29
N VAL A 81 0.87 1.75 3.65
CA VAL A 81 0.25 2.53 4.72
C VAL A 81 -0.82 3.40 4.09
N LYS A 82 -1.99 3.44 4.72
CA LYS A 82 -3.09 4.33 4.32
C LYS A 82 -3.47 5.22 5.48
N GLU A 83 -3.74 6.47 5.18
CA GLU A 83 -4.23 7.45 6.14
C GLU A 83 -5.57 8.00 5.66
N PHE A 84 -6.54 8.06 6.57
CA PHE A 84 -7.87 8.59 6.32
C PHE A 84 -8.11 9.79 7.24
N LEU A 85 -8.48 10.92 6.66
CA LEU A 85 -8.86 12.08 7.45
C LEU A 85 -10.21 11.88 8.16
N PRO A 86 -10.46 12.56 9.28
CA PRO A 86 -11.76 12.56 9.95
C PRO A 86 -12.93 12.78 9.00
N GLY A 87 -13.95 11.91 9.04
CA GLY A 87 -15.12 12.02 8.17
C GLY A 87 -14.89 11.57 6.72
N THR A 88 -13.74 10.95 6.42
CA THR A 88 -13.48 10.39 5.08
C THR A 88 -14.36 9.18 4.82
N GLU A 89 -15.00 9.20 3.65
CA GLU A 89 -15.49 8.00 2.97
C GLU A 89 -14.58 7.66 1.79
N SER A 90 -14.19 6.39 1.66
CA SER A 90 -13.32 5.96 0.55
C SER A 90 -14.07 5.75 -0.75
N GLN A 91 -13.36 5.34 -1.79
CA GLN A 91 -13.97 4.74 -2.96
C GLN A 91 -14.67 3.41 -2.60
N LEU A 92 -15.75 3.07 -3.31
CA LEU A 92 -16.43 1.77 -3.23
C LEU A 92 -15.91 0.89 -4.38
N HIS A 93 -15.37 -0.28 -4.05
CA HIS A 93 -14.75 -1.17 -5.04
C HIS A 93 -14.66 -2.63 -4.57
N GLY A 94 -14.45 -3.55 -5.50
CA GLY A 94 -14.18 -4.97 -5.23
C GLY A 94 -12.94 -5.44 -6.00
N HIS A 95 -12.20 -6.42 -5.47
CA HIS A 95 -10.99 -6.95 -6.11
C HIS A 95 -10.64 -8.37 -5.65
N GLN A 96 -9.75 -9.04 -6.38
CA GLN A 96 -9.47 -10.48 -6.28
C GLN A 96 -8.89 -11.02 -4.99
N ASN A 97 -8.09 -10.22 -4.30
CA ASN A 97 -7.27 -10.71 -3.19
C ASN A 97 -7.85 -10.27 -1.85
N ASP A 98 -7.60 -11.08 -0.82
CA ASP A 98 -7.78 -10.64 0.57
C ASP A 98 -6.97 -9.37 0.86
N ALA A 99 -7.46 -8.54 1.77
CA ALA A 99 -6.72 -7.43 2.34
C ALA A 99 -6.77 -7.49 3.87
N LEU A 100 -5.60 -7.50 4.48
CA LEU A 100 -5.42 -7.44 5.92
C LEU A 100 -5.09 -6.00 6.28
N MET A 101 -5.96 -5.33 7.03
CA MET A 101 -5.81 -3.95 7.46
C MET A 101 -5.59 -3.90 8.97
N TYR A 102 -4.34 -3.75 9.39
CA TYR A 102 -4.00 -3.54 10.79
C TYR A 102 -4.07 -2.05 11.14
N VAL A 103 -4.89 -1.70 12.13
CA VAL A 103 -5.16 -0.31 12.49
C VAL A 103 -4.13 0.17 13.51
N LEU A 104 -3.30 1.14 13.13
CA LEU A 104 -2.29 1.73 14.00
C LEU A 104 -2.87 2.84 14.88
N GLN A 105 -3.80 3.63 14.33
CA GLN A 105 -4.38 4.80 14.98
C GLN A 105 -5.78 5.08 14.44
N GLY A 106 -6.64 5.62 15.30
CA GLY A 106 -7.98 6.06 14.93
C GLY A 106 -9.04 4.97 15.03
N THR A 107 -10.21 5.28 14.53
CA THR A 107 -11.44 4.48 14.59
C THR A 107 -12.25 4.69 13.32
N GLY A 108 -13.03 3.69 12.95
CA GLY A 108 -13.85 3.73 11.76
C GLY A 108 -14.64 2.46 11.57
N PHE A 109 -15.12 2.28 10.35
CA PHE A 109 -15.76 1.04 9.94
C PHE A 109 -15.61 0.86 8.43
N ASP A 110 -15.71 -0.38 7.99
CA ASP A 110 -15.90 -0.72 6.60
C ASP A 110 -17.36 -1.12 6.38
N VAL A 111 -17.89 -0.86 5.20
CA VAL A 111 -19.06 -1.56 4.70
C VAL A 111 -18.55 -2.62 3.74
N GLN A 112 -18.77 -3.90 4.05
CA GLN A 112 -18.36 -5.07 3.28
C GLN A 112 -19.61 -5.83 2.85
N ASP A 113 -19.91 -5.86 1.55
CA ASP A 113 -21.11 -6.50 0.98
C ASP A 113 -22.42 -6.08 1.71
N GLY A 114 -22.50 -4.80 2.07
CA GLY A 114 -23.64 -4.21 2.79
C GLY A 114 -23.60 -4.39 4.32
N VAL A 115 -22.64 -5.14 4.86
CA VAL A 115 -22.47 -5.36 6.30
C VAL A 115 -21.47 -4.37 6.87
N LYS A 116 -21.85 -3.67 7.95
CA LYS A 116 -20.96 -2.76 8.67
C LYS A 116 -20.01 -3.54 9.59
N ILE A 117 -18.70 -3.33 9.42
CA ILE A 117 -17.63 -3.95 10.19
C ILE A 117 -16.82 -2.84 10.87
N GLU A 118 -16.96 -2.68 12.18
CA GLU A 118 -16.25 -1.64 12.94
C GLU A 118 -14.80 -2.04 13.21
N TRP A 119 -13.92 -1.03 13.30
CA TRP A 119 -12.52 -1.23 13.62
C TRP A 119 -11.96 -0.04 14.42
N ALA A 120 -11.00 -0.32 15.29
CA ALA A 120 -10.25 0.65 16.09
C ALA A 120 -8.76 0.28 16.15
N ALA A 121 -7.93 1.19 16.66
CA ALA A 121 -6.50 0.95 16.82
C ALA A 121 -6.22 -0.35 17.60
N GLY A 122 -5.33 -1.19 17.05
CA GLY A 122 -5.03 -2.54 17.55
C GLY A 122 -5.77 -3.66 16.84
N ASP A 123 -6.83 -3.36 16.09
CA ASP A 123 -7.60 -4.38 15.37
C ASP A 123 -6.94 -4.77 14.04
N LEU A 124 -7.18 -6.02 13.65
CA LEU A 124 -6.94 -6.51 12.30
C LEU A 124 -8.28 -6.66 11.57
N ALA A 125 -8.65 -5.66 10.78
CA ALA A 125 -9.79 -5.75 9.89
C ALA A 125 -9.42 -6.57 8.65
N ILE A 126 -10.28 -7.52 8.28
CA ILE A 126 -10.07 -8.42 7.14
C ILE A 126 -11.13 -8.10 6.10
N ILE A 127 -10.70 -7.85 4.85
CA ILE A 127 -11.57 -7.78 3.68
C ILE A 127 -11.27 -9.02 2.84
N ARG A 128 -12.27 -9.88 2.62
CA ARG A 128 -12.09 -11.11 1.83
C ARG A 128 -12.04 -10.79 0.33
N GLY A 129 -11.34 -11.62 -0.44
CA GLY A 129 -11.30 -11.51 -1.89
C GLY A 129 -12.69 -11.55 -2.50
N GLY A 130 -12.98 -10.63 -3.42
CA GLY A 130 -14.30 -10.48 -4.04
C GLY A 130 -15.29 -9.61 -3.29
N THR A 131 -15.05 -9.26 -2.03
CA THR A 131 -15.93 -8.38 -1.26
C THR A 131 -15.94 -6.97 -1.85
N VAL A 132 -17.13 -6.46 -2.12
CA VAL A 132 -17.35 -5.05 -2.43
C VAL A 132 -17.27 -4.27 -1.13
N HIS A 133 -16.32 -3.35 -1.03
CA HIS A 133 -16.03 -2.64 0.23
C HIS A 133 -15.75 -1.15 0.08
N GLN A 134 -16.05 -0.42 1.15
CA GLN A 134 -15.76 1.00 1.33
C GLN A 134 -15.37 1.28 2.78
N HIS A 135 -14.37 2.13 3.00
CA HIS A 135 -13.85 2.51 4.31
C HIS A 135 -14.41 3.85 4.76
N PHE A 136 -14.69 3.98 6.06
CA PHE A 136 -15.20 5.19 6.70
C PHE A 136 -14.39 5.52 7.95
N CYS A 137 -13.86 6.74 8.02
CA CYS A 137 -13.14 7.23 9.19
C CYS A 137 -14.09 8.00 10.11
N THR A 138 -14.31 7.49 11.33
CA THR A 138 -15.14 8.14 12.35
C THR A 138 -14.31 8.84 13.43
N SER A 139 -12.99 8.71 13.38
CA SER A 139 -12.09 9.33 14.34
C SER A 139 -12.05 10.84 14.20
N LYS A 140 -11.70 11.53 15.30
CA LYS A 140 -11.47 12.98 15.32
C LYS A 140 -10.07 13.38 14.86
N ILE A 141 -9.17 12.41 14.76
CA ILE A 141 -7.80 12.55 14.25
C ILE A 141 -7.63 11.65 13.01
N PRO A 142 -6.61 11.85 12.17
CA PRO A 142 -6.37 10.95 11.05
C PRO A 142 -6.21 9.50 11.52
N ALA A 143 -6.94 8.59 10.89
CA ALA A 143 -6.79 7.16 11.11
C ALA A 143 -5.68 6.62 10.22
N ARG A 144 -4.76 5.84 10.78
CA ARG A 144 -3.61 5.27 10.06
C ARG A 144 -3.63 3.76 10.15
N VAL A 145 -3.46 3.11 9.00
CA VAL A 145 -3.53 1.65 8.87
C VAL A 145 -2.36 1.13 8.04
N VAL A 146 -1.89 -0.08 8.34
CA VAL A 146 -1.00 -0.86 7.47
C VAL A 146 -1.84 -1.92 6.80
N ILE A 147 -1.80 -1.96 5.48
CA ILE A 147 -2.53 -2.93 4.68
C ILE A 147 -1.54 -3.87 4.00
N LEU A 148 -1.80 -5.18 4.12
CA LEU A 148 -1.05 -6.26 3.48
C LEU A 148 -1.98 -7.03 2.54
N LYS A 149 -1.50 -7.31 1.33
CA LYS A 149 -2.27 -7.97 0.27
C LYS A 149 -1.39 -8.97 -0.48
N PRO A 150 -1.88 -10.18 -0.83
CA PRO A 150 -1.21 -11.05 -1.79
C PRO A 150 -1.52 -10.62 -3.24
N LYS A 151 -1.70 -9.31 -3.49
CA LYS A 151 -2.13 -8.76 -4.80
C LYS A 151 -1.27 -9.30 -5.94
N SER A 152 0.04 -9.25 -5.76
CA SER A 152 1.01 -9.69 -6.75
C SER A 152 0.89 -11.19 -7.04
N LEU A 153 0.76 -12.01 -6.00
CA LEU A 153 0.55 -13.44 -6.15
C LEU A 153 -0.80 -13.77 -6.81
N ALA A 154 -1.87 -13.05 -6.46
CA ALA A 154 -3.17 -13.25 -7.08
C ALA A 154 -3.15 -12.90 -8.58
N MET A 155 -2.44 -11.83 -8.97
CA MET A 155 -2.24 -11.49 -10.37
C MET A 155 -1.38 -12.51 -11.10
N PHE A 156 -0.32 -13.03 -10.46
CA PHE A 156 0.49 -14.12 -10.98
C PHE A 156 -0.34 -15.38 -11.27
N ALA A 157 -1.27 -15.71 -10.36
CA ALA A 157 -2.18 -16.83 -10.51
C ALA A 157 -3.34 -16.56 -11.50
N ASN A 158 -3.29 -15.48 -12.27
CA ASN A 158 -4.31 -15.06 -13.23
C ASN A 158 -5.71 -14.87 -12.61
N LEU A 159 -5.78 -14.52 -11.32
CA LEU A 159 -7.03 -14.17 -10.64
C LEU A 159 -7.32 -12.68 -10.85
N THR A 160 -7.33 -12.18 -12.08
CA THR A 160 -7.39 -10.73 -12.34
C THR A 160 -8.81 -10.22 -12.49
N TYR A 161 -9.43 -9.81 -11.39
CA TYR A 161 -10.71 -9.10 -11.41
C TYR A 161 -10.71 -7.95 -10.40
N GLN A 162 -11.20 -6.78 -10.83
CA GLN A 162 -11.35 -5.60 -9.99
C GLN A 162 -12.42 -4.70 -10.61
N GLU A 163 -13.26 -4.11 -9.77
CA GLU A 163 -14.29 -3.15 -10.18
C GLU A 163 -14.28 -1.92 -9.26
N LEU A 164 -14.33 -0.72 -9.84
CA LEU A 164 -14.55 0.53 -9.13
C LEU A 164 -16.00 0.96 -9.34
N ILE A 165 -16.79 0.94 -8.27
CA ILE A 165 -18.23 1.24 -8.32
C ILE A 165 -18.48 2.72 -8.06
N LYS A 166 -17.83 3.31 -7.05
CA LYS A 166 -17.93 4.74 -6.73
C LYS A 166 -16.52 5.31 -6.48
N PRO A 167 -16.09 6.37 -7.20
CA PRO A 167 -14.82 7.02 -6.92
C PRO A 167 -14.85 7.73 -5.57
N ALA A 168 -13.67 7.91 -4.97
CA ALA A 168 -13.53 8.78 -3.80
C ALA A 168 -13.85 10.24 -4.17
N SER A 169 -14.41 10.99 -3.21
CA SER A 169 -14.60 12.44 -3.39
C SER A 169 -13.27 13.15 -3.62
N LYS A 170 -13.27 14.08 -4.58
CA LYS A 170 -12.14 14.98 -4.87
C LYS A 170 -12.20 16.28 -4.07
N GLU A 171 -13.30 16.54 -3.38
CA GLU A 171 -13.47 17.72 -2.55
C GLU A 171 -12.71 17.56 -1.23
N PRO A 172 -11.94 18.57 -0.79
CA PRO A 172 -11.32 18.56 0.53
C PRO A 172 -12.38 18.54 1.64
N LEU A 173 -11.97 18.05 2.81
CA LEU A 173 -12.76 18.19 4.03
C LEU A 173 -12.54 19.59 4.62
N MET A 174 -13.62 20.21 5.10
CA MET A 174 -13.54 21.49 5.78
C MET A 174 -12.57 21.42 6.96
N GLY A 175 -11.62 22.36 7.02
CA GLY A 175 -10.57 22.40 8.05
C GLY A 175 -9.37 21.50 7.78
N TRP A 176 -9.37 20.76 6.66
CA TRP A 176 -8.27 19.88 6.23
C TRP A 176 -7.71 20.28 4.86
N GLU A 177 -8.04 21.48 4.39
CA GLU A 177 -7.54 22.01 3.13
C GLU A 177 -6.01 22.04 3.13
N GLY A 178 -5.40 21.43 2.11
CA GLY A 178 -3.94 21.38 1.98
C GLY A 178 -3.22 20.45 2.95
N PHE A 179 -3.94 19.65 3.76
CA PHE A 179 -3.32 18.68 4.65
C PHE A 179 -2.40 17.72 3.89
N LYS A 180 -1.24 17.43 4.50
CA LYS A 180 -0.30 16.41 4.05
C LYS A 180 0.10 15.54 5.24
N PRO A 181 0.03 14.20 5.12
CA PRO A 181 0.49 13.31 6.18
C PRO A 181 1.99 13.49 6.45
N GLU A 182 2.37 13.38 7.71
CA GLU A 182 3.75 13.29 8.17
C GLU A 182 4.22 11.81 8.19
N ASP A 183 5.54 11.62 8.13
CA ASP A 183 6.16 10.28 8.09
C ASP A 183 5.98 9.47 9.37
#